data_AF-A0A0S3RT45-F1
#
_entry.id   AF-A0A0S3RT45-F1
#
_cell.length_a   1.000
_cell.length_b   1.000
_cell.length_c   1.000
_cell.angle_alpha   90.00
_cell.angle_beta   90.00
_cell.angle_gamma   90.00
#
_symmetry.space_group_name_H-M   'P 1'
#
loop_
_entity.id
_entity.type
_entity.pdbx_description
1 polymer ?
#
loop_
_entity_poly.entity_id
_entity_poly.type
_entity_poly.pdbx_seq_one_letter_code
_entity_poly.pdbx_strand_id
1 'polypeptide(L)'
;MANFANSVSLPQLSKKVNYDNWSVQMRALLGSQDVWDVVESGYEEPTDDEAQTVAQLAALKKTRVKDKSALYILYRAVDESGFEKIVNAKSSKEA
;
A
#
# COMPACT_ATOMS: atom_id res chain seq x y z
N MET A 1 -13.62 25.03 -19.52
CA MET A 1 -13.60 23.87 -18.61
C MET A 1 -12.28 23.16 -18.85
N ALA A 2 -11.36 23.17 -17.88
CA ALA A 2 -10.09 22.47 -18.02
C ALA A 2 -10.26 21.00 -17.64
N ASN A 3 -9.85 20.08 -18.52
CA ASN A 3 -9.83 18.64 -18.28
C ASN A 3 -8.82 18.32 -17.16
N PHE A 4 -9.31 18.10 -15.94
CA PHE A 4 -8.52 17.56 -14.82
C PHE A 4 -8.42 16.03 -14.90
N ALA A 5 -7.94 15.52 -16.03
CA ALA A 5 -7.44 14.15 -16.14
C ALA A 5 -5.91 14.19 -16.27
N ASN A 6 -5.24 14.90 -15.37
CA ASN A 6 -3.85 14.57 -15.08
C ASN A 6 -3.91 13.22 -14.37
N SER A 7 -3.66 12.14 -15.11
CA SER A 7 -3.22 10.89 -14.50
C SER A 7 -1.96 11.23 -13.70
N VAL A 8 -2.09 11.29 -12.38
CA VAL A 8 -0.93 11.43 -11.51
C VAL A 8 -0.07 10.20 -11.77
N SER A 9 1.04 10.39 -12.48
CA SER A 9 2.02 9.34 -12.70
C SER A 9 2.56 8.94 -11.34
N LEU A 10 2.43 7.64 -11.01
CA LEU A 10 3.01 7.11 -9.79
C LEU A 10 4.53 7.19 -9.87
N PRO A 11 5.21 7.65 -8.80
CA PRO A 11 6.66 7.55 -8.74
C PRO A 11 7.04 6.06 -8.82
N GLN A 12 7.76 5.68 -9.88
CA GLN A 12 8.20 4.30 -10.10
C GLN A 12 9.68 4.17 -9.75
N LEU A 13 10.00 3.29 -8.80
CA LEU A 13 11.36 2.95 -8.42
C LEU A 13 11.97 2.08 -9.51
N SER A 14 13.10 2.54 -10.04
CA SER A 14 13.94 1.80 -11.00
C SER A 14 15.41 2.13 -10.76
N LYS A 15 16.31 1.43 -11.45
CA LYS A 15 17.77 1.62 -11.32
C LYS A 15 18.26 3.05 -11.57
N LYS A 16 17.48 3.89 -12.26
CA LYS A 16 17.84 5.27 -12.62
C LYS A 16 17.27 6.32 -11.68
N VAL A 17 16.34 5.94 -10.80
CA VAL A 17 15.60 6.86 -9.93
C VAL A 17 16.31 6.99 -8.59
N ASN A 18 16.43 8.23 -8.09
CA ASN A 18 16.94 8.47 -6.75
C ASN A 18 15.94 7.95 -5.71
N TYR A 19 16.40 7.03 -4.86
CA TYR A 19 15.56 6.37 -3.85
C TYR A 19 14.96 7.35 -2.84
N ASP A 20 15.72 8.34 -2.37
CA ASP A 20 15.23 9.32 -1.37
C ASP A 20 14.11 10.18 -1.93
N ASN A 21 14.25 10.64 -3.17
CA ASN A 21 13.19 11.39 -3.85
C ASN A 21 11.93 10.54 -4.10
N TRP A 22 12.12 9.25 -4.42
CA TRP A 22 11.01 8.31 -4.59
C TRP A 22 10.30 8.03 -3.25
N SER A 23 11.06 7.80 -2.17
CA SER A 23 10.51 7.44 -0.86
C SER A 23 9.70 8.58 -0.25
N VAL A 24 10.16 9.83 -0.39
CA VAL A 24 9.42 11.03 0.04
C VAL A 24 8.09 11.15 -0.71
N GLN A 25 8.07 10.94 -2.03
CA GLN A 25 6.84 10.99 -2.82
C GLN A 25 5.89 9.85 -2.47
N MET A 26 6.41 8.64 -2.27
CA MET A 26 5.61 7.48 -1.88
C MET A 26 4.98 7.64 -0.50
N ARG A 27 5.72 8.18 0.49
CA ARG A 27 5.17 8.46 1.81
C ARG A 27 4.03 9.49 1.73
N ALA A 28 4.21 10.55 0.94
CA ALA A 28 3.17 11.56 0.73
C ALA A 28 1.93 10.96 0.04
N LEU A 29 2.14 10.12 -0.98
CA LEU A 29 1.05 9.44 -1.69
C LEU A 29 0.25 8.50 -0.78
N LEU A 30 0.93 7.61 -0.05
CA LEU A 30 0.30 6.65 0.87
C LEU A 30 -0.43 7.38 2.01
N GLY A 31 0.16 8.47 2.52
CA GLY A 31 -0.49 9.34 3.50
C GLY A 31 -1.75 10.01 2.96
N SER A 32 -1.73 10.50 1.71
CA SER A 32 -2.90 11.11 1.07
C SER A 32 -4.06 10.14 0.85
N GLN A 33 -3.78 8.84 0.81
CA GLN A 33 -4.78 7.78 0.68
C GLN A 33 -5.18 7.15 2.02
N ASP A 34 -4.67 7.66 3.15
CA ASP A 34 -4.95 7.12 4.49
C ASP A 34 -4.56 5.62 4.63
N VAL A 35 -3.46 5.23 3.98
CA VAL A 35 -2.95 3.85 3.98
C VAL A 35 -1.49 3.73 4.46
N TRP A 36 -0.86 4.82 4.89
CA TRP A 36 0.51 4.77 5.42
C TRP A 36 0.62 3.87 6.67
N ASP A 37 -0.36 3.94 7.57
CA ASP A 37 -0.32 3.22 8.85
C ASP A 37 -0.20 1.70 8.68
N VAL A 38 -0.84 1.12 7.66
CA VAL A 38 -0.76 -0.32 7.38
C VAL A 38 0.58 -0.73 6.74
N VAL A 39 1.26 0.18 6.05
CA VAL A 39 2.63 -0.03 5.54
C VAL A 39 3.64 0.05 6.68
N GLU A 40 3.45 0.99 7.60
CA GLU A 40 4.39 1.22 8.70
C GLU A 40 4.20 0.20 9.83
N SER A 41 2.96 -0.04 10.26
CA SER A 41 2.64 -0.88 11.42
C SER A 41 2.25 -2.31 11.04
N GLY A 42 1.89 -2.55 9.78
CA GLY A 42 1.25 -3.81 9.38
C GLY A 42 -0.18 -3.93 9.90
N TYR A 43 -0.79 -5.08 9.63
CA TYR A 43 -1.99 -5.51 10.31
C TYR A 43 -1.93 -7.03 10.53
N GLU A 44 -2.52 -7.50 11.62
CA GLU A 44 -2.64 -8.92 11.91
C GLU A 44 -4.02 -9.40 11.48
N GLU A 45 -4.03 -10.49 10.71
CA GLU A 45 -5.26 -11.22 10.41
C GLU A 45 -5.51 -12.16 11.60
N PRO A 46 -6.60 -11.96 12.35
CA PRO A 46 -6.91 -12.81 13.49
C PRO A 46 -7.21 -14.24 13.06
N THR A 47 -6.92 -15.20 13.93
CA THR A 47 -7.18 -16.62 13.66
C THR A 47 -8.68 -16.90 13.70
N ASP A 48 -9.14 -17.87 12.91
CA ASP A 48 -10.57 -18.24 12.79
C ASP A 48 -11.20 -18.69 14.11
N ASP A 49 -10.39 -19.02 15.12
CA ASP A 49 -10.81 -19.46 16.45
C ASP A 49 -11.16 -18.29 17.39
N GLU A 50 -10.89 -17.04 17.00
CA GLU A 50 -11.20 -15.87 17.82
C GLU A 50 -12.67 -15.44 17.67
N ALA A 51 -13.43 -15.53 18.77
CA ALA A 51 -14.77 -14.99 18.82
C ALA A 51 -14.73 -13.46 18.70
N GLN A 52 -15.20 -12.94 17.55
CA GLN A 52 -15.20 -11.51 17.26
C GLN A 52 -16.61 -10.91 17.32
N THR A 53 -16.69 -9.72 17.89
CA THR A 53 -17.88 -8.87 17.82
C THR A 53 -18.08 -8.32 16.40
N VAL A 54 -19.30 -7.93 16.07
CA VAL A 54 -19.64 -7.27 14.79
C VAL A 54 -18.78 -6.03 14.53
N ALA A 55 -18.47 -5.27 15.59
CA ALA A 55 -17.63 -4.08 15.50
C ALA A 55 -16.17 -4.42 15.14
N GLN A 56 -15.61 -5.49 15.72
CA GLN A 56 -14.26 -5.97 15.40
C GLN A 56 -14.17 -6.45 13.95
N LEU A 57 -15.15 -7.24 13.48
CA LEU A 57 -15.21 -7.69 12.09
C LEU A 57 -15.27 -6.52 11.10
N ALA A 58 -16.05 -5.48 11.41
CA ALA A 58 -16.12 -4.28 10.58
C ALA A 58 -14.79 -3.52 10.54
N ALA A 59 -14.10 -3.39 11.67
CA ALA A 59 -12.78 -2.76 11.75
C ALA A 59 -11.72 -3.56 10.96
N LEU A 60 -11.69 -4.88 11.11
CA LEU A 60 -10.78 -5.77 10.37
C LEU A 60 -10.98 -5.67 8.87
N LYS A 61 -12.24 -5.69 8.40
CA LYS A 61 -12.53 -5.50 6.98
C LYS A 61 -12.00 -4.16 6.46
N LYS A 62 -12.14 -3.08 7.24
CA LYS A 62 -11.62 -1.76 6.87
C LYS A 62 -10.08 -1.78 6.77
N THR A 63 -9.40 -2.38 7.74
CA THR A 63 -7.94 -2.48 7.75
C THR A 63 -7.42 -3.36 6.60
N ARG A 64 -8.08 -4.50 6.34
CA ARG A 64 -7.76 -5.40 5.22
C ARG A 64 -7.87 -4.68 3.87
N VAL A 65 -8.90 -3.85 3.69
CA VAL A 65 -9.04 -3.03 2.47
C VAL A 65 -7.88 -2.04 2.34
N LYS A 66 -7.52 -1.33 3.42
CA LYS A 66 -6.36 -0.40 3.41
C LYS A 66 -5.06 -1.11 3.05
N ASP A 67 -4.80 -2.28 3.64
CA ASP A 67 -3.60 -3.08 3.34
C ASP A 67 -3.53 -3.46 1.86
N LYS A 68 -4.62 -3.97 1.28
CA LYS A 68 -4.63 -4.33 -0.16
C LYS A 68 -4.52 -3.12 -1.06
N SER A 69 -5.07 -1.98 -0.68
CA SER A 69 -4.86 -0.71 -1.39
C SER A 69 -3.39 -0.28 -1.36
N ALA A 70 -2.74 -0.31 -0.19
CA ALA A 70 -1.31 0.01 -0.07
C ALA A 70 -0.43 -0.96 -0.86
N LEU A 71 -0.67 -2.27 -0.74
CA LEU A 71 0.09 -3.30 -1.45
C LEU A 71 0.00 -3.12 -2.98
N TYR A 72 -1.20 -2.81 -3.49
CA TYR A 72 -1.37 -2.54 -4.92
C TYR A 72 -0.67 -1.26 -5.38
N ILE A 73 -0.62 -0.22 -4.54
CA ILE A 73 0.17 0.99 -4.81
C ILE A 73 1.66 0.64 -4.91
N LEU A 74 2.18 -0.18 -3.98
CA LEU A 74 3.58 -0.64 -4.00
C LEU A 74 3.91 -1.42 -5.28
N TYR A 75 3.02 -2.32 -5.74
CA TYR A 75 3.19 -3.04 -7.02
C TYR A 75 3.35 -2.09 -8.21
N ARG A 76 2.62 -0.97 -8.24
CA ARG A 76 2.72 0.00 -9.33
C ARG A 76 3.87 1.00 -9.16
N ALA A 77 4.40 1.11 -7.94
CA ALA A 77 5.47 2.04 -7.60
C ALA A 77 6.87 1.46 -7.83
N VAL A 78 6.98 0.25 -8.38
CA VAL A 78 8.25 -0.40 -8.72
C VAL A 78 8.27 -0.82 -10.19
N ASP A 79 9.46 -0.99 -10.75
CA ASP A 79 9.64 -1.65 -12.05
C ASP A 79 9.42 -3.17 -11.96
N GLU A 80 9.45 -3.86 -13.10
CA GLU A 80 9.22 -5.30 -13.18
C GLU A 80 10.14 -6.11 -12.25
N SER A 81 11.43 -5.73 -12.18
CA SER A 81 12.39 -6.39 -11.30
C SER A 81 12.12 -6.14 -9.82
N GLY A 82 11.59 -4.97 -9.47
CA GLY A 82 11.09 -4.69 -8.12
C GLY A 82 9.83 -5.49 -7.81
N PHE A 83 8.89 -5.58 -8.75
CA PHE A 83 7.64 -6.33 -8.59
C PHE A 83 7.90 -7.81 -8.29
N GLU A 84 8.80 -8.45 -9.02
CA GLU A 84 9.20 -9.86 -8.78
C GLU A 84 9.68 -10.13 -7.35
N LYS A 85 10.24 -9.11 -6.68
CA LYS A 85 10.71 -9.25 -5.29
C LYS A 85 9.57 -9.18 -4.27
N ILE A 86 8.51 -8.44 -4.58
CA ILE A 86 7.42 -8.14 -3.65
C ILE A 86 6.12 -8.87 -3.97
N VAL A 87 6.02 -9.55 -5.12
CA VAL A 87 4.78 -10.22 -5.58
C VAL A 87 4.26 -11.29 -4.62
N ASN A 88 5.14 -11.91 -3.83
CA ASN A 88 4.78 -12.94 -2.86
C ASN A 88 4.43 -12.36 -1.48
N ALA A 89 4.55 -11.04 -1.29
CA ALA A 89 4.18 -10.40 -0.04
C ALA A 89 2.68 -10.53 0.22
N LYS A 90 2.33 -10.97 1.42
CA LYS A 90 0.94 -11.14 1.85
C LYS A 90 0.34 -9.85 2.38
N SER A 91 1.16 -8.86 2.70
CA SER A 91 0.76 -7.56 3.21
C SER A 91 1.61 -6.43 2.63
N SER A 92 1.11 -5.22 2.72
CA SER A 92 1.83 -4.00 2.36
C SER A 92 3.06 -3.72 3.23
N LYS A 93 3.12 -4.31 4.43
CA LYS A 93 4.28 -4.26 5.34
C LYS A 93 5.41 -5.21 4.94
N GLU A 94 5.05 -6.34 4.33
CA GLU A 94 5.99 -7.37 3.88
C GLU A 94 6.62 -7.04 2.52
N ALA A 95 5.88 -6.32 1.67
CA ALA A 95 6.36 -5.79 0.39
C ALA A 95 7.42 -4.71 0.59
#